data_AF-A0A953AJK7-F1
#
_entry.id   AF-A0A953AJK7-F1
#
_cell.length_a   1.000
_cell.length_b   1.000
_cell.length_c   1.000
_cell.angle_alpha   90.00
_cell.angle_beta   90.00
_cell.angle_gamma   90.00
#
_symmetry.space_group_name_H-M   'P 1'
#
loop_
_entity.id
_entity.type
_entity.pdbx_description
1 polymer ?
#
loop_
_entity_poly.entity_id
_entity_poly.type
_entity_poly.pdbx_seq_one_letter_code
_entity_poly.pdbx_strand_id
1 'polypeptide(L)'
;MRKLTAALVTLFLIHSVPAFAQDIPDLLAPGDKAEVSDDSSGESGGHRRALTREAREKALKEAEEARKKAEAEEAARKKAEEEARKKAEAEAKAKAEAEARAKAEAEAKAKAEAEAAARAKAAEEEKKRLAEEARRQAEEAKRLEAERKRMEAEEKKRLAEEERRRKEEEKRLAAEKARLEALERQRAEAEKREAELKRKREELEAKKRELAEARERLAKEKAEKEAARKAAEEERKRLAEEEKRRQAEEAAEKKRLAEEEKRRREEEAAEKKRLAEEERARKEAELAEKKRLAAEEAERKRQEALEKQRAEAERKRQEAEAKKRAAEEKKRLEEEQRQAELERRRLEAEAKRLELEQQKEAARLAAEQKKLEEAQSRRTPVTPAATTPSPAPAAGSGVSAPATTPAAYLRTPTGAGGLMPANSLEEAKADPRFKKGAVVEDARVKVVSVSGGYPYYGIPDNDCTPGRFYVTGELISPFDGMPAGTPIVLRIEDTELGPARAGASLAFNGLRRAGKGRDGTFVYCGKGTAFPVRR
;
A
#
# COMPACT_ATOMS: atom_id res chain seq x y z
N MET A 1 -18.02 -4.74 -99.04
CA MET A 1 -16.69 -4.12 -99.27
C MET A 1 -15.98 -4.11 -97.91
N ARG A 2 -14.68 -4.36 -97.72
CA ARG A 2 -13.51 -4.64 -98.59
C ARG A 2 -12.97 -6.06 -98.18
N LYS A 3 -12.47 -6.95 -99.06
CA LYS A 3 -11.14 -6.96 -99.75
C LYS A 3 -9.96 -6.83 -98.75
N LEU A 4 -8.90 -7.65 -98.78
CA LEU A 4 -8.35 -8.55 -99.82
C LEU A 4 -7.37 -9.61 -99.23
N THR A 5 -6.95 -10.58 -100.07
CA THR A 5 -5.76 -11.48 -99.96
C THR A 5 -5.66 -12.43 -98.74
N ALA A 6 -5.15 -13.66 -98.84
CA ALA A 6 -4.50 -14.41 -99.94
C ALA A 6 -5.08 -15.86 -99.98
N ALA A 7 -4.58 -16.88 -100.69
CA ALA A 7 -3.38 -17.08 -101.53
C ALA A 7 -3.64 -18.16 -102.62
N LEU A 8 -2.67 -18.41 -103.51
CA LEU A 8 -2.67 -19.52 -104.47
C LEU A 8 -1.21 -19.89 -104.81
N VAL A 9 -0.86 -21.17 -104.92
CA VAL A 9 0.47 -21.63 -105.37
C VAL A 9 0.28 -22.65 -106.49
N THR A 10 1.01 -22.48 -107.58
CA THR A 10 0.85 -23.23 -108.83
C THR A 10 1.92 -24.29 -109.02
N LEU A 11 1.46 -25.45 -109.52
CA LEU A 11 2.02 -26.20 -110.64
C LEU A 11 3.54 -26.06 -110.92
N PHE A 12 4.27 -27.18 -110.84
CA PHE A 12 5.46 -27.40 -111.67
C PHE A 12 5.37 -28.77 -112.36
N LEU A 13 6.13 -28.93 -113.46
CA LEU A 13 5.97 -29.99 -114.46
C LEU A 13 7.37 -30.36 -115.01
N ILE A 14 7.45 -31.36 -115.90
CA ILE A 14 8.56 -31.66 -116.82
C ILE A 14 9.72 -32.57 -116.29
N HIS A 15 9.67 -33.83 -116.77
CA HIS A 15 10.77 -34.69 -117.29
C HIS A 15 11.95 -35.12 -116.38
N SER A 16 12.20 -36.44 -116.35
CA SER A 16 13.34 -37.02 -117.11
C SER A 16 13.18 -38.54 -117.30
N VAL A 17 13.85 -39.08 -118.32
CA VAL A 17 14.01 -40.52 -118.64
C VAL A 17 15.52 -40.84 -118.59
N PRO A 18 15.92 -42.07 -118.27
CA PRO A 18 16.84 -42.74 -119.21
C PRO A 18 16.46 -44.22 -119.49
N ALA A 19 17.06 -44.77 -120.54
CA ALA A 19 16.99 -46.18 -120.94
C ALA A 19 18.41 -46.77 -121.06
N PHE A 20 18.53 -47.98 -121.62
CA PHE A 20 19.65 -48.97 -121.68
C PHE A 20 19.54 -50.05 -120.57
N ALA A 21 19.64 -51.39 -120.75
CA ALA A 21 19.91 -52.36 -121.86
C ALA A 21 21.08 -53.33 -121.45
N GLN A 22 21.22 -54.56 -121.98
CA GLN A 22 20.48 -55.22 -123.08
C GLN A 22 19.57 -56.37 -122.57
N ASP A 23 19.83 -57.70 -122.53
CA ASP A 23 20.90 -58.62 -122.98
C ASP A 23 20.33 -60.03 -123.27
N ILE A 24 21.01 -60.82 -124.12
CA ILE A 24 20.44 -61.95 -124.93
C ILE A 24 21.54 -63.03 -125.13
N PRO A 25 21.29 -64.37 -124.98
CA PRO A 25 21.01 -65.30 -126.12
C PRO A 25 20.18 -66.59 -125.73
N ASP A 26 19.80 -67.56 -126.59
CA ASP A 26 20.09 -67.81 -128.03
C ASP A 26 18.98 -68.60 -128.82
N LEU A 27 19.24 -68.78 -130.12
CA LEU A 27 18.46 -69.30 -131.28
C LEU A 27 18.21 -70.84 -131.39
N LEU A 28 17.33 -71.28 -132.33
CA LEU A 28 17.72 -72.02 -133.58
C LEU A 28 16.56 -72.35 -134.59
N ALA A 29 16.87 -72.42 -135.91
CA ALA A 29 16.06 -72.83 -137.09
C ALA A 29 16.97 -72.96 -138.36
N PRO A 30 16.56 -73.28 -139.63
CA PRO A 30 15.28 -73.73 -140.24
C PRO A 30 15.44 -75.15 -140.93
N GLY A 31 14.97 -75.56 -142.14
CA GLY A 31 14.18 -74.98 -143.25
C GLY A 31 14.07 -75.85 -144.55
N ASP A 32 13.13 -75.50 -145.44
CA ASP A 32 13.00 -75.71 -146.92
C ASP A 32 13.11 -77.08 -147.68
N LYS A 33 12.11 -77.38 -148.57
CA LYS A 33 12.22 -77.51 -150.08
C LYS A 33 10.96 -78.13 -150.78
N ALA A 34 10.93 -78.19 -152.13
CA ALA A 34 9.73 -78.47 -153.00
C ALA A 34 10.04 -79.21 -154.35
N GLU A 35 9.06 -79.27 -155.30
CA GLU A 35 9.06 -79.80 -156.72
C GLU A 35 8.79 -81.33 -156.97
N VAL A 36 8.46 -81.89 -158.17
CA VAL A 36 7.41 -81.70 -159.27
C VAL A 36 7.58 -82.76 -160.42
N SER A 37 6.51 -83.29 -161.11
CA SER A 37 6.54 -84.03 -162.45
C SER A 37 5.16 -84.51 -163.06
N ASP A 38 5.10 -85.05 -164.31
CA ASP A 38 3.91 -85.17 -165.26
C ASP A 38 3.85 -86.44 -166.23
N ASP A 39 2.95 -86.51 -167.27
CA ASP A 39 2.86 -87.41 -168.52
C ASP A 39 2.11 -88.82 -168.49
N SER A 40 1.55 -89.52 -169.55
CA SER A 40 0.74 -89.26 -170.81
C SER A 40 0.24 -90.58 -171.58
N SER A 41 -0.32 -90.50 -172.83
CA SER A 41 -0.76 -91.55 -173.87
C SER A 41 -2.13 -92.31 -173.72
N GLY A 42 -2.78 -93.09 -174.65
CA GLY A 42 -2.71 -93.53 -176.11
C GLY A 42 -3.43 -94.92 -176.35
N GLU A 43 -3.91 -95.51 -177.49
CA GLU A 43 -4.33 -95.18 -178.90
C GLU A 43 -5.26 -96.32 -179.55
N SER A 44 -5.37 -96.57 -180.89
CA SER A 44 -6.52 -97.27 -181.60
C SER A 44 -6.23 -98.34 -182.74
N GLY A 45 -7.26 -98.95 -183.41
CA GLY A 45 -7.16 -100.01 -184.49
C GLY A 45 -8.51 -100.41 -185.21
N GLY A 46 -8.68 -101.37 -186.17
CA GLY A 46 -7.80 -102.39 -186.80
C GLY A 46 -8.25 -103.19 -188.10
N HIS A 47 -9.54 -103.31 -188.52
CA HIS A 47 -10.06 -103.79 -189.86
C HIS A 47 -10.23 -105.32 -190.27
N ARG A 48 -10.73 -105.61 -191.50
CA ARG A 48 -11.47 -106.85 -191.96
C ARG A 48 -11.07 -107.45 -193.35
N ARG A 49 -11.37 -108.74 -193.62
CA ARG A 49 -11.75 -109.34 -194.95
C ARG A 49 -12.56 -110.65 -194.79
N ALA A 50 -13.11 -111.25 -195.87
CA ALA A 50 -14.23 -112.21 -195.80
C ALA A 50 -14.11 -113.48 -196.69
N LEU A 51 -14.82 -114.56 -196.32
CA LEU A 51 -14.96 -115.84 -197.06
C LEU A 51 -16.38 -116.47 -196.94
N THR A 52 -16.59 -117.62 -197.59
CA THR A 52 -17.88 -118.17 -198.08
C THR A 52 -18.79 -118.89 -197.07
N ARG A 53 -19.99 -119.27 -197.53
CA ARG A 53 -21.15 -119.67 -196.71
C ARG A 53 -20.95 -120.92 -195.85
N GLU A 54 -20.35 -121.99 -196.39
CA GLU A 54 -20.21 -123.27 -195.67
C GLU A 54 -19.30 -123.17 -194.43
N ALA A 55 -18.32 -122.26 -194.45
CA ALA A 55 -17.48 -121.98 -193.28
C ALA A 55 -18.25 -121.36 -192.10
N ARG A 56 -19.40 -120.72 -192.35
CA ARG A 56 -20.17 -120.02 -191.30
C ARG A 56 -20.93 -120.98 -190.38
N GLU A 57 -21.51 -122.06 -190.90
CA GLU A 57 -22.39 -122.92 -190.10
C GLU A 57 -21.62 -123.77 -189.08
N LYS A 58 -20.36 -124.13 -189.38
CA LYS A 58 -19.49 -124.78 -188.38
C LYS A 58 -19.02 -123.80 -187.30
N ALA A 59 -18.55 -122.61 -187.71
CA ALA A 59 -18.05 -121.59 -186.79
C ALA A 59 -19.11 -121.07 -185.81
N LEU A 60 -20.39 -121.03 -186.21
CA LEU A 60 -21.48 -120.56 -185.35
C LEU A 60 -21.73 -121.47 -184.12
N LYS A 61 -21.54 -122.79 -184.24
CA LYS A 61 -21.71 -123.71 -183.10
C LYS A 61 -20.60 -123.60 -182.07
N GLU A 62 -19.35 -123.52 -182.54
CA GLU A 62 -18.17 -123.36 -181.67
C GLU A 62 -18.19 -121.99 -180.94
N ALA A 63 -18.76 -120.95 -181.56
CA ALA A 63 -18.92 -119.62 -180.94
C ALA A 63 -20.00 -119.55 -179.84
N GLU A 64 -21.08 -120.33 -179.92
CA GLU A 64 -22.17 -120.27 -178.92
C GLU A 64 -21.73 -120.86 -177.57
N GLU A 65 -21.00 -121.99 -177.59
CA GLU A 65 -20.57 -122.68 -176.38
C GLU A 65 -19.51 -121.88 -175.59
N ALA A 66 -18.61 -121.19 -176.30
CA ALA A 66 -17.65 -120.28 -175.69
C ALA A 66 -18.32 -119.11 -174.95
N ARG A 67 -19.40 -118.53 -175.52
CA ARG A 67 -20.08 -117.36 -174.95
C ARG A 67 -20.74 -117.66 -173.60
N LYS A 68 -21.34 -118.85 -173.45
CA LYS A 68 -22.01 -119.28 -172.21
C LYS A 68 -21.06 -119.43 -171.01
N LYS A 69 -19.79 -119.73 -171.26
CA LYS A 69 -18.78 -119.87 -170.19
C LYS A 69 -18.29 -118.52 -169.66
N ALA A 70 -18.09 -117.53 -170.54
CA ALA A 70 -17.66 -116.18 -170.15
C ALA A 70 -18.72 -115.44 -169.31
N GLU A 71 -20.00 -115.57 -169.66
CA GLU A 71 -21.11 -114.87 -168.99
C GLU A 71 -21.30 -115.32 -167.53
N ALA A 72 -20.89 -116.54 -167.19
CA ALA A 72 -20.93 -117.08 -165.82
C ALA A 72 -19.82 -116.52 -164.91
N GLU A 73 -18.63 -116.21 -165.45
CA GLU A 73 -17.48 -115.76 -164.66
C GLU A 73 -17.60 -114.29 -164.25
N GLU A 74 -18.08 -113.43 -165.16
CA GLU A 74 -18.31 -112.00 -164.87
C GLU A 74 -19.34 -111.79 -163.75
N ALA A 75 -20.38 -112.63 -163.71
CA ALA A 75 -21.45 -112.57 -162.71
C ALA A 75 -20.97 -112.88 -161.27
N ALA A 76 -19.91 -113.68 -161.12
CA ALA A 76 -19.33 -113.98 -159.82
C ALA A 76 -18.54 -112.79 -159.25
N ARG A 77 -17.75 -112.11 -160.10
CA ARG A 77 -16.81 -111.06 -159.67
C ARG A 77 -17.53 -109.82 -159.10
N LYS A 78 -18.63 -109.39 -159.73
CA LYS A 78 -19.38 -108.18 -159.33
C LYS A 78 -20.02 -108.28 -157.94
N LYS A 79 -20.40 -109.48 -157.48
CA LYS A 79 -21.00 -109.66 -156.13
C LYS A 79 -19.98 -109.48 -155.00
N ALA A 80 -18.74 -109.95 -155.20
CA ALA A 80 -17.69 -109.83 -154.19
C ALA A 80 -17.28 -108.36 -153.95
N GLU A 81 -17.27 -107.54 -155.01
CA GLU A 81 -16.90 -106.12 -154.93
C GLU A 81 -17.95 -105.27 -154.18
N GLU A 82 -19.24 -105.55 -154.39
CA GLU A 82 -20.33 -104.84 -153.72
C GLU A 82 -20.36 -105.09 -152.20
N GLU A 83 -20.11 -106.33 -151.75
CA GLU A 83 -20.12 -106.68 -150.33
C GLU A 83 -18.94 -106.05 -149.58
N ALA A 84 -17.75 -106.04 -150.20
CA ALA A 84 -16.55 -105.42 -149.63
C ALA A 84 -16.75 -103.91 -149.34
N ARG A 85 -17.34 -103.17 -150.30
CA ARG A 85 -17.56 -101.72 -150.17
C ARG A 85 -18.50 -101.37 -149.03
N LYS A 86 -19.61 -102.10 -148.88
CA LYS A 86 -20.63 -101.85 -147.83
C LYS A 86 -20.07 -101.99 -146.42
N LYS A 87 -19.09 -102.89 -146.21
CA LYS A 87 -18.49 -103.14 -144.90
C LYS A 87 -17.53 -102.01 -144.47
N ALA A 88 -16.75 -101.48 -145.40
CA ALA A 88 -15.82 -100.38 -145.14
C ALA A 88 -16.54 -99.05 -144.79
N GLU A 89 -17.63 -98.73 -145.49
CA GLU A 89 -18.39 -97.49 -145.26
C GLU A 89 -19.06 -97.47 -143.87
N ALA A 90 -19.56 -98.62 -143.41
CA ALA A 90 -20.17 -98.76 -142.09
C ALA A 90 -19.17 -98.55 -140.94
N GLU A 91 -17.95 -99.11 -141.04
CA GLU A 91 -16.93 -98.98 -139.98
C GLU A 91 -16.40 -97.55 -139.85
N ALA A 92 -16.15 -96.88 -140.98
CA ALA A 92 -15.68 -95.50 -141.01
C ALA A 92 -16.67 -94.54 -140.31
N LYS A 93 -17.97 -94.71 -140.56
CA LYS A 93 -19.03 -93.85 -140.00
C LYS A 93 -19.20 -94.07 -138.49
N ALA A 94 -19.11 -95.31 -138.01
CA ALA A 94 -19.22 -95.63 -136.58
C ALA A 94 -18.08 -95.02 -135.76
N LYS A 95 -16.84 -95.05 -136.26
CA LYS A 95 -15.68 -94.44 -135.60
C LYS A 95 -15.81 -92.91 -135.50
N ALA A 96 -16.26 -92.26 -136.58
CA ALA A 96 -16.45 -90.81 -136.61
C ALA A 96 -17.51 -90.31 -135.60
N GLU A 97 -18.66 -90.99 -135.48
CA GLU A 97 -19.69 -90.59 -134.51
C GLU A 97 -19.25 -90.81 -133.06
N ALA A 98 -18.55 -91.91 -132.77
CA ALA A 98 -18.02 -92.21 -131.44
C ALA A 98 -17.02 -91.14 -130.96
N GLU A 99 -16.08 -90.73 -131.83
CA GLU A 99 -15.09 -89.71 -131.49
C GLU A 99 -15.75 -88.32 -131.28
N ALA A 100 -16.74 -87.97 -132.11
CA ALA A 100 -17.47 -86.72 -131.98
C ALA A 100 -18.25 -86.63 -130.65
N ARG A 101 -18.94 -87.70 -130.26
CA ARG A 101 -19.65 -87.77 -128.97
C ARG A 101 -18.70 -87.68 -127.78
N ALA A 102 -17.58 -88.43 -127.81
CA ALA A 102 -16.61 -88.42 -126.72
C ALA A 102 -15.98 -87.03 -126.48
N LYS A 103 -15.66 -86.30 -127.55
CA LYS A 103 -15.16 -84.91 -127.45
C LYS A 103 -16.20 -83.95 -126.90
N ALA A 104 -17.46 -84.04 -127.36
CA ALA A 104 -18.54 -83.19 -126.88
C ALA A 104 -18.87 -83.43 -125.39
N GLU A 105 -18.91 -84.69 -124.92
CA GLU A 105 -19.16 -85.00 -123.52
C GLU A 105 -18.00 -84.53 -122.61
N ALA A 106 -16.75 -84.74 -123.04
CA ALA A 106 -15.58 -84.27 -122.31
C ALA A 106 -15.55 -82.72 -122.17
N GLU A 107 -15.85 -81.99 -123.25
CA GLU A 107 -15.88 -80.53 -123.23
C GLU A 107 -17.04 -79.99 -122.35
N ALA A 108 -18.23 -80.60 -122.44
CA ALA A 108 -19.37 -80.23 -121.61
C ALA A 108 -19.08 -80.45 -120.11
N LYS A 109 -18.48 -81.59 -119.77
CA LYS A 109 -18.12 -81.95 -118.39
C LYS A 109 -17.03 -81.05 -117.82
N ALA A 110 -15.98 -80.76 -118.61
CA ALA A 110 -14.92 -79.84 -118.23
C ALA A 110 -15.44 -78.40 -117.98
N LYS A 111 -16.37 -77.91 -118.81
CA LYS A 111 -17.01 -76.59 -118.59
C LYS A 111 -17.87 -76.58 -117.33
N ALA A 112 -18.69 -77.60 -117.11
CA ALA A 112 -19.52 -77.71 -115.91
C ALA A 112 -18.69 -77.79 -114.61
N GLU A 113 -17.58 -78.55 -114.62
CA GLU A 113 -16.68 -78.68 -113.49
C GLU A 113 -15.87 -77.39 -113.23
N ALA A 114 -15.42 -76.71 -114.29
CA ALA A 114 -14.78 -75.40 -114.17
C ALA A 114 -15.74 -74.32 -113.64
N GLU A 115 -17.00 -74.28 -114.09
CA GLU A 115 -18.00 -73.34 -113.59
C GLU A 115 -18.38 -73.64 -112.12
N ALA A 116 -18.54 -74.92 -111.76
CA ALA A 116 -18.78 -75.34 -110.39
C ALA A 116 -17.61 -74.94 -109.47
N ALA A 117 -16.36 -75.14 -109.90
CA ALA A 117 -15.16 -74.73 -109.16
C ALA A 117 -15.04 -73.19 -109.04
N ALA A 118 -15.42 -72.44 -110.08
CA ALA A 118 -15.46 -70.97 -110.03
C ALA A 118 -16.53 -70.46 -109.05
N ARG A 119 -17.76 -70.99 -109.12
CA ARG A 119 -18.86 -70.68 -108.19
C ARG A 119 -18.50 -71.05 -106.75
N ALA A 120 -17.84 -72.19 -106.52
CA ALA A 120 -17.38 -72.61 -105.21
C ALA A 120 -16.34 -71.65 -104.61
N LYS A 121 -15.33 -71.24 -105.40
CA LYS A 121 -14.31 -70.26 -104.97
C LYS A 121 -14.92 -68.89 -104.69
N ALA A 122 -15.82 -68.41 -105.55
CA ALA A 122 -16.52 -67.14 -105.33
C ALA A 122 -17.35 -67.16 -104.04
N ALA A 123 -18.11 -68.23 -103.79
CA ALA A 123 -18.89 -68.40 -102.57
C ALA A 123 -18.02 -68.60 -101.31
N GLU A 124 -16.80 -69.13 -101.43
CA GLU A 124 -15.84 -69.21 -100.34
C GLU A 124 -15.23 -67.83 -100.02
N GLU A 125 -14.86 -67.06 -101.04
CA GLU A 125 -14.35 -65.68 -100.88
C GLU A 125 -15.42 -64.75 -100.31
N GLU A 126 -16.65 -64.81 -100.82
CA GLU A 126 -17.80 -64.06 -100.29
C GLU A 126 -18.03 -64.39 -98.80
N LYS A 127 -18.04 -65.68 -98.44
CA LYS A 127 -18.15 -66.10 -97.02
C LYS A 127 -16.99 -65.62 -96.17
N LYS A 128 -15.75 -65.61 -96.68
CA LYS A 128 -14.59 -65.05 -95.97
C LYS A 128 -14.73 -63.54 -95.76
N ARG A 129 -15.16 -62.79 -96.78
CA ARG A 129 -15.38 -61.35 -96.69
C ARG A 129 -16.51 -61.00 -95.72
N LEU A 130 -17.65 -61.70 -95.78
CA LEU A 130 -18.75 -61.53 -94.84
C LEU A 130 -18.36 -61.92 -93.40
N ALA A 131 -17.57 -62.98 -93.21
CA ALA A 131 -17.06 -63.36 -91.90
C ALA A 131 -16.02 -62.37 -91.34
N GLU A 132 -15.18 -61.80 -92.20
CA GLU A 132 -14.24 -60.74 -91.80
C GLU A 132 -14.97 -59.43 -91.48
N GLU A 133 -15.95 -59.04 -92.28
CA GLU A 133 -16.76 -57.85 -92.03
C GLU A 133 -17.57 -57.99 -90.74
N ALA A 134 -18.25 -59.13 -90.53
CA ALA A 134 -18.94 -59.42 -89.27
C ALA A 134 -17.97 -59.43 -88.06
N ARG A 135 -16.73 -59.90 -88.23
CA ARG A 135 -15.68 -59.81 -87.21
C ARG A 135 -15.28 -58.35 -86.94
N ARG A 136 -15.07 -57.54 -87.97
CA ARG A 136 -14.72 -56.11 -87.84
C ARG A 136 -15.84 -55.34 -87.14
N GLN A 137 -17.09 -55.53 -87.56
CA GLN A 137 -18.27 -54.96 -86.90
C GLN A 137 -18.40 -55.40 -85.44
N ALA A 138 -18.14 -56.68 -85.13
CA ALA A 138 -18.16 -57.19 -83.75
C ALA A 138 -17.00 -56.68 -82.88
N GLU A 139 -15.85 -56.35 -83.47
CA GLU A 139 -14.71 -55.72 -82.77
C GLU A 139 -14.96 -54.22 -82.54
N GLU A 140 -15.51 -53.53 -83.53
CA GLU A 140 -15.92 -52.12 -83.45
C GLU A 140 -17.04 -51.93 -82.41
N ALA A 141 -18.07 -52.78 -82.43
CA ALA A 141 -19.13 -52.77 -81.41
C ALA A 141 -18.56 -52.96 -79.99
N LYS A 142 -17.61 -53.88 -79.80
CA LYS A 142 -16.92 -54.07 -78.50
C LYS A 142 -16.05 -52.87 -78.12
N ARG A 143 -15.41 -52.20 -79.08
CA ARG A 143 -14.68 -50.94 -78.84
C ARG A 143 -15.63 -49.83 -78.39
N LEU A 144 -16.73 -49.61 -79.11
CA LEU A 144 -17.74 -48.59 -78.78
C LEU A 144 -18.44 -48.89 -77.44
N GLU A 145 -18.69 -50.15 -77.11
CA GLU A 145 -19.21 -50.56 -75.80
C GLU A 145 -18.20 -50.30 -74.68
N ALA A 146 -16.91 -50.65 -74.89
CA ALA A 146 -15.85 -50.38 -73.94
C ALA A 146 -15.57 -48.87 -73.76
N GLU A 147 -15.71 -48.08 -74.82
CA GLU A 147 -15.59 -46.62 -74.80
C GLU A 147 -16.76 -45.97 -74.07
N ARG A 148 -18.00 -46.37 -74.36
CA ARG A 148 -19.19 -45.95 -73.59
C ARG A 148 -19.05 -46.30 -72.11
N LYS A 149 -18.61 -47.52 -71.78
CA LYS A 149 -18.35 -47.94 -70.39
C LYS A 149 -17.22 -47.13 -69.72
N ARG A 150 -16.23 -46.65 -70.47
CA ARG A 150 -15.21 -45.71 -69.96
C ARG A 150 -15.80 -44.31 -69.71
N MET A 151 -16.54 -43.76 -70.67
CA MET A 151 -17.18 -42.45 -70.55
C MET A 151 -18.18 -42.42 -69.38
N GLU A 152 -19.04 -43.44 -69.26
CA GLU A 152 -19.93 -43.60 -68.11
C GLU A 152 -19.17 -43.72 -66.78
N ALA A 153 -18.07 -44.46 -66.74
CA ALA A 153 -17.27 -44.61 -65.53
C ALA A 153 -16.49 -43.33 -65.17
N GLU A 154 -16.11 -42.52 -66.15
CA GLU A 154 -15.50 -41.21 -65.94
C GLU A 154 -16.56 -40.18 -65.48
N GLU A 155 -17.72 -40.15 -66.12
CA GLU A 155 -18.85 -39.29 -65.72
C GLU A 155 -19.31 -39.63 -64.28
N LYS A 156 -19.48 -40.91 -63.96
CA LYS A 156 -19.81 -41.37 -62.59
C LYS A 156 -18.73 -40.99 -61.58
N LYS A 157 -17.44 -41.01 -61.96
CA LYS A 157 -16.34 -40.49 -61.11
C LYS A 157 -16.40 -38.97 -60.94
N ARG A 158 -16.62 -38.21 -62.01
CA ARG A 158 -16.71 -36.75 -61.99
C ARG A 158 -17.91 -36.27 -61.16
N LEU A 159 -19.08 -36.89 -61.33
CA LEU A 159 -20.27 -36.61 -60.52
C LEU A 159 -20.05 -36.96 -59.04
N ALA A 160 -19.43 -38.11 -58.74
CA ALA A 160 -19.09 -38.47 -57.36
C ALA A 160 -18.03 -37.53 -56.73
N GLU A 161 -17.06 -37.05 -57.51
CA GLU A 161 -16.09 -36.05 -57.05
C GLU A 161 -16.75 -34.68 -56.84
N GLU A 162 -17.64 -34.25 -57.72
CA GLU A 162 -18.38 -33.00 -57.58
C GLU A 162 -19.34 -33.04 -56.38
N GLU A 163 -20.07 -34.14 -56.19
CA GLU A 163 -20.92 -34.37 -55.02
C GLU A 163 -20.10 -34.35 -53.72
N ARG A 164 -18.89 -34.94 -53.72
CA ARG A 164 -17.96 -34.86 -52.60
C ARG A 164 -17.47 -33.43 -52.36
N ARG A 165 -17.05 -32.70 -53.40
CA ARG A 165 -16.63 -31.30 -53.29
C ARG A 165 -17.75 -30.42 -52.74
N ARG A 166 -18.98 -30.57 -53.23
CA ARG A 166 -20.19 -29.89 -52.72
C ARG A 166 -20.44 -30.22 -51.24
N LYS A 167 -20.35 -31.50 -50.84
CA LYS A 167 -20.50 -31.94 -49.43
C LYS A 167 -19.35 -31.48 -48.52
N GLU A 168 -18.14 -31.34 -49.04
CA GLU A 168 -16.99 -30.82 -48.30
C GLU A 168 -17.08 -29.28 -48.15
N GLU A 169 -17.58 -28.58 -49.17
CA GLU A 169 -17.88 -27.13 -49.13
C GLU A 169 -19.05 -26.80 -48.19
N GLU A 170 -20.17 -27.54 -48.27
CA GLU A 170 -21.30 -27.43 -47.35
C GLU A 170 -20.87 -27.60 -45.89
N LYS A 171 -20.04 -28.62 -45.60
CA LYS A 171 -19.46 -28.84 -44.26
C LYS A 171 -18.55 -27.68 -43.83
N ARG A 172 -17.77 -27.09 -44.74
CA ARG A 172 -16.94 -25.91 -44.43
C ARG A 172 -17.80 -24.69 -44.11
N LEU A 173 -18.82 -24.41 -44.92
CA LEU A 173 -19.76 -23.31 -44.68
C LEU A 173 -20.55 -23.50 -43.37
N ALA A 174 -20.99 -24.73 -43.07
CA ALA A 174 -21.64 -25.06 -41.80
C ALA A 174 -20.69 -24.89 -40.59
N ALA A 175 -19.42 -25.33 -40.70
CA ALA A 175 -18.42 -25.15 -39.65
C ALA A 175 -18.02 -23.68 -39.45
N GLU A 176 -17.93 -22.90 -40.54
CA GLU A 176 -17.67 -21.46 -40.50
C GLU A 176 -18.84 -20.70 -39.87
N LYS A 177 -20.07 -20.98 -40.27
CA LYS A 177 -21.27 -20.43 -39.64
C LYS A 177 -21.34 -20.77 -38.14
N ALA A 178 -21.10 -22.03 -37.76
CA ALA A 178 -21.06 -22.43 -36.36
C ALA A 178 -19.97 -21.72 -35.56
N ARG A 179 -18.81 -21.45 -36.18
CA ARG A 179 -17.72 -20.66 -35.58
C ARG A 179 -18.11 -19.18 -35.41
N LEU A 180 -18.80 -18.59 -36.38
CA LEU A 180 -19.31 -17.21 -36.28
C LEU A 180 -20.37 -17.09 -35.17
N GLU A 181 -21.36 -17.98 -35.14
CA GLU A 181 -22.36 -18.02 -34.06
C GLU A 181 -21.71 -18.23 -32.68
N ALA A 182 -20.66 -19.05 -32.58
CA ALA A 182 -19.91 -19.24 -31.33
C ALA A 182 -19.16 -17.96 -30.90
N LEU A 183 -18.56 -17.23 -31.84
CA LEU A 183 -17.89 -15.95 -31.59
C LEU A 183 -18.89 -14.85 -31.19
N GLU A 184 -20.09 -14.81 -31.80
CA GLU A 184 -21.16 -13.90 -31.41
C GLU A 184 -21.69 -14.20 -30.00
N ARG A 185 -21.89 -15.48 -29.66
CA ARG A 185 -22.25 -15.88 -28.29
C ARG A 185 -21.18 -15.48 -27.28
N GLN A 186 -19.89 -15.66 -27.60
CA GLN A 186 -18.78 -15.22 -26.75
C GLN A 186 -18.74 -13.69 -26.59
N ARG A 187 -19.00 -12.92 -27.65
CA ARG A 187 -19.11 -11.45 -27.58
C ARG A 187 -20.28 -11.00 -26.72
N ALA A 188 -21.46 -11.57 -26.93
CA ALA A 188 -22.66 -11.26 -26.14
C ALA A 188 -22.51 -11.68 -24.66
N GLU A 189 -21.73 -12.72 -24.35
CA GLU A 189 -21.40 -13.06 -22.97
C GLU A 189 -20.35 -12.10 -22.38
N ALA A 190 -19.33 -11.72 -23.14
CA ALA A 190 -18.34 -10.72 -22.72
C ALA A 190 -18.98 -9.36 -22.44
N GLU A 191 -19.90 -8.90 -23.28
CA GLU A 191 -20.68 -7.68 -23.09
C GLU A 191 -21.54 -7.74 -21.82
N LYS A 192 -22.22 -8.87 -21.57
CA LYS A 192 -22.99 -9.09 -20.33
C LYS A 192 -22.09 -9.05 -19.09
N ARG A 193 -20.91 -9.70 -19.14
CA ARG A 193 -19.89 -9.68 -18.08
C ARG A 193 -19.35 -8.25 -17.86
N GLU A 194 -19.13 -7.48 -18.93
CA GLU A 194 -18.70 -6.08 -18.82
C GLU A 194 -19.80 -5.19 -18.22
N ALA A 195 -21.05 -5.33 -18.65
CA ALA A 195 -22.19 -4.62 -18.08
C ALA A 195 -22.42 -4.97 -16.59
N GLU A 196 -22.22 -6.23 -16.21
CA GLU A 196 -22.25 -6.67 -14.80
C GLU A 196 -21.10 -6.06 -14.00
N LEU A 197 -19.87 -6.07 -14.53
CA LEU A 197 -18.71 -5.44 -13.90
C LEU A 197 -18.87 -3.92 -13.79
N LYS A 198 -19.50 -3.27 -14.77
CA LYS A 198 -19.85 -1.84 -14.73
C LYS A 198 -20.85 -1.56 -13.61
N ARG A 199 -21.95 -2.30 -13.54
CA ARG A 199 -22.93 -2.20 -12.44
C ARG A 199 -22.28 -2.42 -11.07
N LYS A 200 -21.42 -3.44 -10.93
CA LYS A 200 -20.66 -3.69 -9.68
C LYS A 200 -19.69 -2.56 -9.33
N ARG A 201 -19.07 -1.91 -10.32
CA ARG A 201 -18.23 -0.70 -10.09
C ARG A 201 -19.07 0.49 -9.64
N GLU A 202 -20.23 0.71 -10.26
CA GLU A 202 -21.18 1.78 -9.92
C GLU A 202 -21.79 1.57 -8.51
N GLU A 203 -22.11 0.32 -8.15
CA GLU A 203 -22.56 -0.07 -6.81
C GLU A 203 -21.46 0.14 -5.75
N LEU A 204 -20.22 -0.23 -6.05
CA LEU A 204 -19.07 0.01 -5.16
C LEU A 204 -18.73 1.50 -5.04
N GLU A 205 -18.89 2.29 -6.10
CA GLU A 205 -18.81 3.75 -6.06
C GLU A 205 -19.89 4.35 -5.14
N ALA A 206 -21.15 3.93 -5.29
CA ALA A 206 -22.25 4.38 -4.44
C ALA A 206 -22.00 4.04 -2.96
N LYS A 207 -21.63 2.79 -2.66
CA LYS A 207 -21.33 2.33 -1.29
C LYS A 207 -20.12 3.05 -0.67
N LYS A 208 -19.11 3.43 -1.46
CA LYS A 208 -17.99 4.27 -0.97
C LYS A 208 -18.47 5.68 -0.60
N ARG A 209 -19.36 6.28 -1.40
CA ARG A 209 -19.90 7.63 -1.14
C ARG A 209 -20.81 7.63 0.08
N GLU A 210 -21.71 6.65 0.18
CA GLU A 210 -22.55 6.42 1.36
C GLU A 210 -21.71 6.22 2.63
N LEU A 211 -20.66 5.39 2.57
CA LEU A 211 -19.73 5.19 3.69
C LEU A 211 -18.92 6.45 4.04
N ALA A 212 -18.58 7.29 3.05
CA ALA A 212 -17.91 8.57 3.29
C ALA A 212 -18.85 9.57 3.98
N GLU A 213 -20.08 9.73 3.48
CA GLU A 213 -21.11 10.55 4.13
C GLU A 213 -21.44 10.07 5.55
N ALA A 214 -21.59 8.75 5.75
CA ALA A 214 -21.85 8.18 7.07
C ALA A 214 -20.69 8.47 8.04
N ARG A 215 -19.44 8.40 7.58
CA ARG A 215 -18.25 8.80 8.37
C ARG A 215 -18.24 10.29 8.67
N GLU A 216 -18.61 11.15 7.73
CA GLU A 216 -18.69 12.60 7.94
C GLU A 216 -19.79 12.97 8.93
N ARG A 217 -20.98 12.37 8.80
CA ARG A 217 -22.10 12.54 9.76
C ARG A 217 -21.69 12.10 11.17
N LEU A 218 -21.06 10.92 11.31
CA LEU A 218 -20.52 10.44 12.59
C LEU A 218 -19.38 11.30 13.14
N ALA A 219 -18.60 11.98 12.28
CA ALA A 219 -17.57 12.92 12.72
C ALA A 219 -18.18 14.23 13.23
N LYS A 220 -19.18 14.77 12.52
CA LYS A 220 -19.95 15.96 12.94
C LYS A 220 -20.69 15.71 14.26
N GLU A 221 -21.44 14.61 14.37
CA GLU A 221 -22.16 14.22 15.59
C GLU A 221 -21.21 14.08 16.80
N LYS A 222 -20.01 13.52 16.60
CA LYS A 222 -18.98 13.44 17.66
C LYS A 222 -18.42 14.82 18.02
N ALA A 223 -18.13 15.68 17.05
CA ALA A 223 -17.66 17.03 17.30
C ALA A 223 -18.70 17.88 18.03
N GLU A 224 -19.98 17.77 17.65
CA GLU A 224 -21.10 18.42 18.33
C GLU A 224 -21.28 17.91 19.77
N LYS A 225 -21.22 16.59 19.99
CA LYS A 225 -21.27 16.01 21.34
C LYS A 225 -20.07 16.38 22.20
N GLU A 226 -18.88 16.51 21.63
CA GLU A 226 -17.69 16.97 22.34
C GLU A 226 -17.77 18.47 22.66
N ALA A 227 -18.25 19.30 21.73
CA ALA A 227 -18.48 20.72 21.95
C ALA A 227 -19.57 20.96 23.01
N ALA A 228 -20.68 20.24 22.96
CA ALA A 228 -21.74 20.30 23.98
C ALA A 228 -21.22 19.85 25.36
N ARG A 229 -20.39 18.80 25.43
CA ARG A 229 -19.72 18.40 26.67
C ARG A 229 -18.79 19.49 27.20
N LYS A 230 -17.99 20.11 26.33
CA LYS A 230 -17.07 21.20 26.71
C LYS A 230 -17.83 22.43 27.22
N ALA A 231 -18.92 22.82 26.54
CA ALA A 231 -19.79 23.91 26.97
C ALA A 231 -20.45 23.62 28.33
N ALA A 232 -21.01 22.42 28.52
CA ALA A 232 -21.61 22.02 29.80
C ALA A 232 -20.57 21.88 30.93
N GLU A 233 -19.31 21.54 30.63
CA GLU A 233 -18.21 21.55 31.60
C GLU A 233 -17.79 22.98 31.97
N GLU A 234 -17.77 23.91 31.01
CA GLU A 234 -17.51 25.33 31.26
C GLU A 234 -18.65 26.00 32.06
N GLU A 235 -19.90 25.74 31.69
CA GLU A 235 -21.08 26.21 32.41
C GLU A 235 -21.05 25.73 33.87
N ARG A 236 -20.76 24.43 34.11
CA ARG A 236 -20.57 23.89 35.47
C ARG A 236 -19.42 24.56 36.22
N LYS A 237 -18.33 24.93 35.55
CA LYS A 237 -17.22 25.68 36.19
C LYS A 237 -17.66 27.10 36.56
N ARG A 238 -18.34 27.81 35.67
CA ARG A 238 -18.89 29.16 35.92
C ARG A 238 -19.88 29.16 37.09
N LEU A 239 -20.82 28.20 37.11
CA LEU A 239 -21.79 28.03 38.20
C LEU A 239 -21.09 27.70 39.53
N ALA A 240 -20.11 26.80 39.53
CA ALA A 240 -19.35 26.46 40.75
C ALA A 240 -18.41 27.57 41.22
N GLU A 241 -17.95 28.46 40.32
CA GLU A 241 -17.21 29.67 40.69
C GLU A 241 -18.15 30.73 41.28
N GLU A 242 -19.32 30.94 40.69
CA GLU A 242 -20.33 31.86 41.21
C GLU A 242 -20.85 31.40 42.58
N GLU A 243 -21.12 30.10 42.76
CA GLU A 243 -21.50 29.52 44.05
C GLU A 243 -20.41 29.74 45.10
N LYS A 244 -19.14 29.48 44.78
CA LYS A 244 -18.00 29.77 45.68
C LYS A 244 -17.90 31.26 46.01
N ARG A 245 -18.18 32.15 45.05
CA ARG A 245 -18.16 33.60 45.30
C ARG A 245 -19.29 34.01 46.24
N ARG A 246 -20.51 33.50 46.04
CA ARG A 246 -21.65 33.69 46.95
C ARG A 246 -21.35 33.15 48.35
N GLN A 247 -20.80 31.94 48.47
CA GLN A 247 -20.39 31.35 49.76
C GLN A 247 -19.30 32.17 50.46
N ALA A 248 -18.32 32.70 49.72
CA ALA A 248 -17.27 33.56 50.27
C ALA A 248 -17.81 34.94 50.71
N GLU A 249 -18.75 35.50 49.96
CA GLU A 249 -19.44 36.76 50.27
C GLU A 249 -20.32 36.62 51.51
N GLU A 250 -21.14 35.56 51.60
CA GLU A 250 -21.95 35.23 52.78
C GLU A 250 -21.09 34.94 54.02
N ALA A 251 -19.96 34.25 53.86
CA ALA A 251 -19.00 34.02 54.94
C ALA A 251 -18.31 35.31 55.40
N ALA A 252 -17.99 36.22 54.48
CA ALA A 252 -17.44 37.54 54.80
C ALA A 252 -18.47 38.44 55.50
N GLU A 253 -19.74 38.41 55.07
CA GLU A 253 -20.84 39.12 55.74
C GLU A 253 -21.06 38.58 57.15
N LYS A 254 -21.19 37.26 57.34
CA LYS A 254 -21.32 36.63 58.66
C LYS A 254 -20.13 36.98 59.58
N LYS A 255 -18.90 37.01 59.03
CA LYS A 255 -17.72 37.44 59.79
C LYS A 255 -17.81 38.92 60.19
N ARG A 256 -18.21 39.82 59.29
CA ARG A 256 -18.40 41.25 59.59
C ARG A 256 -19.48 41.50 60.63
N LEU A 257 -20.62 40.79 60.54
CA LEU A 257 -21.70 40.88 61.52
C LEU A 257 -21.26 40.39 62.90
N ALA A 258 -20.53 39.27 62.98
CA ALA A 258 -19.96 38.78 64.23
C ALA A 258 -18.88 39.71 64.82
N GLU A 259 -18.10 40.38 63.97
CA GLU A 259 -17.12 41.39 64.40
C GLU A 259 -17.79 42.68 64.90
N GLU A 260 -18.86 43.15 64.23
CA GLU A 260 -19.65 44.29 64.69
C GLU A 260 -20.38 43.97 66.01
N GLU A 261 -20.98 42.78 66.14
CA GLU A 261 -21.63 42.35 67.37
C GLU A 261 -20.63 42.24 68.52
N LYS A 262 -19.44 41.67 68.28
CA LYS A 262 -18.34 41.63 69.25
C LYS A 262 -17.92 43.04 69.68
N ARG A 263 -17.76 43.97 68.74
CA ARG A 263 -17.45 45.38 69.05
C ARG A 263 -18.54 46.07 69.86
N ARG A 264 -19.82 45.89 69.51
CA ARG A 264 -20.96 46.42 70.29
C ARG A 264 -20.95 45.88 71.72
N ARG A 265 -20.72 44.57 71.91
CA ARG A 265 -20.59 43.95 73.23
C ARG A 265 -19.38 44.47 74.02
N GLU A 266 -18.26 44.75 73.36
CA GLU A 266 -17.05 45.33 73.97
C GLU A 266 -17.23 46.81 74.35
N GLU A 267 -17.90 47.60 73.51
CA GLU A 267 -18.25 49.01 73.76
C GLU A 267 -19.28 49.14 74.90
N GLU A 268 -20.33 48.31 74.91
CA GLU A 268 -21.31 48.24 76.01
C GLU A 268 -20.68 47.80 77.34
N ALA A 269 -19.75 46.83 77.31
CA ALA A 269 -19.00 46.41 78.50
C ALA A 269 -18.06 47.51 79.01
N ALA A 270 -17.43 48.27 78.11
CA ALA A 270 -16.58 49.41 78.47
C ALA A 270 -17.40 50.57 79.07
N GLU A 271 -18.58 50.86 78.52
CA GLU A 271 -19.51 51.85 79.07
C GLU A 271 -19.99 51.44 80.47
N LYS A 272 -20.48 50.21 80.64
CA LYS A 272 -20.89 49.67 81.95
C LYS A 272 -19.75 49.72 82.98
N LYS A 273 -18.51 49.43 82.57
CA LYS A 273 -17.34 49.58 83.44
C LYS A 273 -17.11 51.03 83.85
N ARG A 274 -17.16 51.98 82.90
CA ARG A 274 -16.98 53.43 83.18
C ARG A 274 -18.05 53.97 84.12
N LEU A 275 -19.32 53.60 83.93
CA LEU A 275 -20.42 54.02 84.80
C LEU A 275 -20.23 53.47 86.23
N ALA A 276 -19.85 52.20 86.38
CA ALA A 276 -19.56 51.60 87.68
C ALA A 276 -18.31 52.20 88.36
N GLU A 277 -17.33 52.68 87.58
CA GLU A 277 -16.15 53.38 88.09
C GLU A 277 -16.49 54.80 88.56
N GLU A 278 -17.31 55.54 87.80
CA GLU A 278 -17.81 56.86 88.20
C GLU A 278 -18.70 56.79 89.46
N GLU A 279 -19.59 55.79 89.54
CA GLU A 279 -20.44 55.57 90.72
C GLU A 279 -19.61 55.29 91.98
N ARG A 280 -18.50 54.52 91.85
CA ARG A 280 -17.55 54.27 92.94
C ARG A 280 -16.81 55.55 93.34
N ALA A 281 -16.30 56.31 92.37
CA ALA A 281 -15.61 57.57 92.63
C ALA A 281 -16.52 58.60 93.33
N ARG A 282 -17.79 58.71 92.93
CA ARG A 282 -18.80 59.55 93.61
C ARG A 282 -19.01 59.13 95.07
N LYS A 283 -19.18 57.83 95.34
CA LYS A 283 -19.36 57.29 96.70
C LYS A 283 -18.12 57.46 97.59
N GLU A 284 -16.92 57.33 97.02
CA GLU A 284 -15.67 57.57 97.73
C GLU A 284 -15.46 59.05 98.06
N ALA A 285 -15.78 59.96 97.12
CA ALA A 285 -15.77 61.40 97.35
C ALA A 285 -16.74 61.83 98.47
N GLU A 286 -17.98 61.33 98.45
CA GLU A 286 -18.97 61.58 99.50
C GLU A 286 -18.50 61.10 100.89
N LEU A 287 -17.85 59.93 100.94
CA LEU A 287 -17.25 59.41 102.17
C LEU A 287 -16.07 60.26 102.65
N ALA A 288 -15.25 60.78 101.73
CA ALA A 288 -14.13 61.66 102.04
C ALA A 288 -14.61 63.03 102.55
N GLU A 289 -15.66 63.60 101.96
CA GLU A 289 -16.30 64.84 102.42
C GLU A 289 -16.85 64.69 103.84
N LYS A 290 -17.62 63.62 104.10
CA LYS A 290 -18.14 63.31 105.45
C LYS A 290 -17.03 63.16 106.49
N LYS A 291 -15.90 62.54 106.13
CA LYS A 291 -14.71 62.44 106.99
C LYS A 291 -14.05 63.80 107.25
N ARG A 292 -13.98 64.69 106.25
CA ARG A 292 -13.43 66.05 106.40
C ARG A 292 -14.28 66.89 107.35
N LEU A 293 -15.61 66.92 107.15
CA LEU A 293 -16.54 67.66 108.00
C LEU A 293 -16.48 67.19 109.46
N ALA A 294 -16.41 65.89 109.70
CA ALA A 294 -16.24 65.32 111.05
C ALA A 294 -14.88 65.68 111.69
N ALA A 295 -13.80 65.76 110.90
CA ALA A 295 -12.49 66.19 111.38
C ALA A 295 -12.47 67.68 111.74
N GLU A 296 -13.09 68.53 110.93
CA GLU A 296 -13.21 69.98 111.15
C GLU A 296 -14.03 70.29 112.42
N GLU A 297 -15.16 69.59 112.63
CA GLU A 297 -15.95 69.72 113.85
C GLU A 297 -15.18 69.25 115.10
N ALA A 298 -14.39 68.18 114.98
CA ALA A 298 -13.51 67.69 116.05
C ALA A 298 -12.36 68.66 116.35
N GLU A 299 -11.82 69.37 115.35
CA GLU A 299 -10.82 70.41 115.57
C GLU A 299 -11.44 71.63 116.26
N ARG A 300 -12.61 72.11 115.80
CA ARG A 300 -13.29 73.25 116.43
C ARG A 300 -13.55 73.02 117.93
N LYS A 301 -13.98 71.80 118.29
CA LYS A 301 -14.15 71.36 119.70
C LYS A 301 -12.84 71.34 120.50
N ARG A 302 -11.70 71.02 119.86
CA ARG A 302 -10.37 71.09 120.51
C ARG A 302 -9.90 72.53 120.71
N GLN A 303 -10.12 73.41 119.73
CA GLN A 303 -9.77 74.83 119.84
C GLN A 303 -10.56 75.52 120.96
N GLU A 304 -11.88 75.29 121.03
CA GLU A 304 -12.76 75.83 122.09
C GLU A 304 -12.34 75.33 123.50
N ALA A 305 -11.92 74.07 123.62
CA ALA A 305 -11.42 73.53 124.90
C ALA A 305 -10.08 74.15 125.33
N LEU A 306 -9.17 74.41 124.39
CA LEU A 306 -7.89 75.10 124.65
C LEU A 306 -8.10 76.56 125.02
N GLU A 307 -9.06 77.25 124.42
CA GLU A 307 -9.42 78.63 124.77
C GLU A 307 -9.98 78.71 126.20
N LYS A 308 -10.89 77.80 126.58
CA LYS A 308 -11.41 77.69 127.95
C LYS A 308 -10.30 77.45 128.98
N GLN A 309 -9.32 76.58 128.69
CA GLN A 309 -8.15 76.38 129.56
C GLN A 309 -7.27 77.63 129.68
N ARG A 310 -7.08 78.40 128.60
CA ARG A 310 -6.35 79.68 128.63
C ARG A 310 -7.05 80.71 129.51
N ALA A 311 -8.37 80.87 129.36
CA ALA A 311 -9.17 81.80 130.17
C ALA A 311 -9.17 81.43 131.67
N GLU A 312 -9.21 80.13 132.00
CA GLU A 312 -9.10 79.67 133.39
C GLU A 312 -7.70 79.93 133.98
N ALA A 313 -6.64 79.68 133.20
CA ALA A 313 -5.27 79.95 133.61
C ALA A 313 -5.00 81.46 133.80
N GLU A 314 -5.59 82.31 132.97
CA GLU A 314 -5.49 83.77 133.12
C GLU A 314 -6.23 84.26 134.38
N ARG A 315 -7.46 83.80 134.62
CA ARG A 315 -8.19 84.10 135.87
C ARG A 315 -7.39 83.74 137.11
N LYS A 316 -6.75 82.56 137.14
CA LYS A 316 -5.89 82.12 138.24
C LYS A 316 -4.64 83.00 138.41
N ARG A 317 -4.09 83.57 137.34
CA ARG A 317 -3.00 84.56 137.41
C ARG A 317 -3.49 85.89 137.99
N GLN A 318 -4.62 86.41 137.52
CA GLN A 318 -5.21 87.66 138.00
C GLN A 318 -5.56 87.57 139.51
N GLU A 319 -6.14 86.45 139.97
CA GLU A 319 -6.43 86.22 141.39
C GLU A 319 -5.16 86.15 142.25
N ALA A 320 -4.11 85.47 141.77
CA ALA A 320 -2.82 85.39 142.46
C ALA A 320 -2.11 86.76 142.53
N GLU A 321 -2.24 87.60 141.51
CA GLU A 321 -1.70 88.95 141.52
C GLU A 321 -2.47 89.88 142.46
N ALA A 322 -3.81 89.83 142.45
CA ALA A 322 -4.65 90.58 143.39
C ALA A 322 -4.32 90.23 144.85
N LYS A 323 -4.10 88.94 145.16
CA LYS A 323 -3.66 88.49 146.49
C LYS A 323 -2.27 89.00 146.88
N LYS A 324 -1.34 89.13 145.93
CA LYS A 324 -0.03 89.76 146.19
C LYS A 324 -0.18 91.25 146.52
N ARG A 325 -0.92 92.00 145.68
CA ARG A 325 -1.15 93.44 145.88
C ARG A 325 -1.79 93.73 147.25
N ALA A 326 -2.83 92.98 147.62
CA ALA A 326 -3.49 93.11 148.93
C ALA A 326 -2.57 92.74 150.13
N ALA A 327 -1.67 91.77 149.96
CA ALA A 327 -0.69 91.42 150.99
C ALA A 327 0.43 92.46 151.15
N GLU A 328 0.76 93.20 150.09
CA GLU A 328 1.74 94.29 150.11
C GLU A 328 1.13 95.58 150.71
N GLU A 329 -0.11 95.91 150.33
CA GLU A 329 -0.88 97.01 150.92
C GLU A 329 -1.05 96.84 152.44
N LYS A 330 -1.43 95.62 152.89
CA LYS A 330 -1.55 95.31 154.31
C LYS A 330 -0.23 95.49 155.09
N LYS A 331 0.91 95.20 154.47
CA LYS A 331 2.24 95.44 155.09
C LYS A 331 2.55 96.93 155.22
N ARG A 332 2.24 97.73 154.20
CA ARG A 332 2.43 99.20 154.24
C ARG A 332 1.61 99.82 155.38
N LEU A 333 0.35 99.43 155.53
CA LEU A 333 -0.53 99.89 156.62
C LEU A 333 -0.04 99.45 158.01
N GLU A 334 0.52 98.24 158.16
CA GLU A 334 1.10 97.80 159.43
C GLU A 334 2.40 98.56 159.77
N GLU A 335 3.22 98.88 158.77
CA GLU A 335 4.44 99.68 158.96
C GLU A 335 4.12 101.13 159.32
N GLU A 336 3.12 101.74 158.66
CA GLU A 336 2.62 103.08 158.96
C GLU A 336 2.07 103.18 160.38
N GLN A 337 1.28 102.19 160.83
CA GLN A 337 0.79 102.12 162.22
C GLN A 337 1.93 101.98 163.25
N ARG A 338 2.98 101.21 162.94
CA ARG A 338 4.18 101.10 163.80
C ARG A 338 4.95 102.42 163.87
N GLN A 339 5.06 103.16 162.77
CA GLN A 339 5.70 104.48 162.77
C GLN A 339 4.88 105.49 163.60
N ALA A 340 3.56 105.51 163.46
CA ALA A 340 2.67 106.35 164.27
C ALA A 340 2.72 106.01 165.77
N GLU A 341 2.85 104.72 166.16
CA GLU A 341 3.04 104.34 167.57
C GLU A 341 4.39 104.85 168.12
N LEU A 342 5.46 104.70 167.33
CA LEU A 342 6.80 105.17 167.71
C LEU A 342 6.87 106.70 167.83
N GLU A 343 6.18 107.43 166.96
CA GLU A 343 6.04 108.89 167.07
C GLU A 343 5.24 109.28 168.31
N ARG A 344 4.09 108.64 168.57
CA ARG A 344 3.29 108.91 169.77
C ARG A 344 4.08 108.61 171.06
N ARG A 345 4.86 107.53 171.09
CA ARG A 345 5.80 107.22 172.20
C ARG A 345 6.92 108.26 172.32
N ARG A 346 7.42 108.81 171.22
CA ARG A 346 8.39 109.91 171.23
C ARG A 346 7.80 111.16 171.86
N LEU A 347 6.62 111.59 171.42
CA LEU A 347 5.93 112.76 171.95
C LEU A 347 5.54 112.60 173.43
N GLU A 348 5.11 111.40 173.84
CA GLU A 348 4.85 111.09 175.25
C GLU A 348 6.14 111.10 176.09
N ALA A 349 7.25 110.58 175.57
CA ALA A 349 8.56 110.63 176.21
C ALA A 349 9.14 112.06 176.25
N GLU A 350 8.86 112.90 175.25
CA GLU A 350 9.28 114.30 175.18
C GLU A 350 8.48 115.16 176.15
N ALA A 351 7.15 114.99 176.23
CA ALA A 351 6.32 115.60 177.26
C ALA A 351 6.79 115.22 178.67
N LYS A 352 7.07 113.92 178.91
CA LYS A 352 7.66 113.43 180.17
C LYS A 352 9.08 113.94 180.41
N ARG A 353 9.88 114.21 179.37
CA ARG A 353 11.18 114.88 179.52
C ARG A 353 11.01 116.34 179.90
N LEU A 354 10.07 117.08 179.31
CA LEU A 354 9.76 118.47 179.66
C LEU A 354 9.21 118.60 181.08
N GLU A 355 8.29 117.73 181.48
CA GLU A 355 7.76 117.66 182.85
C GLU A 355 8.88 117.30 183.85
N LEU A 356 9.71 116.32 183.53
CA LEU A 356 10.90 115.98 184.31
C LEU A 356 11.96 117.09 184.28
N GLU A 357 12.03 117.93 183.25
CA GLU A 357 12.97 119.04 183.11
C GLU A 357 12.51 120.25 183.92
N GLN A 358 11.21 120.54 183.99
CA GLN A 358 10.62 121.49 184.94
C GLN A 358 10.81 121.02 186.40
N GLN A 359 10.55 119.73 186.68
CA GLN A 359 10.85 119.14 187.99
C GLN A 359 12.36 119.16 188.30
N LYS A 360 13.23 118.99 187.29
CA LYS A 360 14.69 119.08 187.44
C LYS A 360 15.21 120.51 187.48
N GLU A 361 14.50 121.51 186.99
CA GLU A 361 14.88 122.92 187.17
C GLU A 361 14.55 123.34 188.62
N ALA A 362 13.35 123.02 189.10
CA ALA A 362 12.99 123.13 190.51
C ALA A 362 13.96 122.35 191.42
N ALA A 363 14.33 121.12 191.03
CA ALA A 363 15.29 120.32 191.77
C ALA A 363 16.75 120.71 191.54
N ARG A 364 17.12 121.44 190.47
CA ARG A 364 18.48 121.95 190.23
C ARG A 364 18.73 123.25 190.98
N LEU A 365 17.72 124.10 191.13
CA LEU A 365 17.73 125.15 192.16
C LEU A 365 17.97 124.55 193.57
N ALA A 366 17.56 123.31 193.81
CA ALA A 366 17.86 122.55 195.02
C ALA A 366 19.14 121.67 194.97
N ALA A 367 19.73 121.40 193.79
CA ALA A 367 20.80 120.41 193.61
C ALA A 367 22.08 120.95 192.95
N GLU A 368 22.13 122.23 192.55
CA GLU A 368 23.41 122.96 192.42
C GLU A 368 24.15 123.01 193.77
N GLN A 369 23.43 122.75 194.87
CA GLN A 369 23.94 122.36 196.18
C GLN A 369 24.81 121.07 196.16
N LYS A 370 24.94 120.29 195.06
CA LYS A 370 25.38 118.85 195.13
C LYS A 370 26.10 118.14 193.91
N LYS A 371 27.11 118.76 193.26
CA LYS A 371 28.45 118.22 192.77
C LYS A 371 28.76 116.68 192.38
N LEU A 372 29.40 116.35 191.17
CA LEU A 372 30.46 115.24 190.74
C LEU A 372 30.15 113.83 189.86
N GLU A 373 30.98 113.22 188.85
CA GLU A 373 31.32 111.70 188.26
C GLU A 373 30.89 110.76 186.78
N GLU A 374 31.66 110.18 185.59
CA GLU A 374 31.83 108.90 184.37
C GLU A 374 31.32 108.25 182.72
N ALA A 375 31.96 107.35 181.65
CA ALA A 375 31.56 106.55 180.14
C ALA A 375 32.39 105.50 178.86
N GLN A 376 31.95 104.71 177.62
CA GLN A 376 32.65 103.67 176.36
C GLN A 376 32.19 102.97 174.73
N SER A 377 32.83 102.00 173.72
CA SER A 377 32.55 101.33 172.12
C SER A 377 33.31 99.99 171.12
N ARG A 378 33.40 99.23 169.77
CA ARG A 378 33.10 98.74 168.10
C ARG A 378 33.69 97.27 167.18
N ARG A 379 33.78 96.50 165.82
CA ARG A 379 33.43 95.97 164.18
C ARG A 379 34.24 94.69 163.16
N THR A 380 34.29 93.93 161.81
CA THR A 380 33.68 93.19 160.35
C THR A 380 34.43 92.38 158.89
N PRO A 381 34.07 91.30 157.86
CA PRO A 381 34.72 90.46 156.48
C PRO A 381 34.13 89.49 155.03
N VAL A 382 34.73 88.83 153.78
CA VAL A 382 34.26 87.77 152.45
C VAL A 382 35.04 87.08 150.94
N THR A 383 34.74 85.97 149.92
CA THR A 383 35.20 85.44 148.29
C THR A 383 35.05 83.92 147.27
N PRO A 384 35.11 83.57 145.77
CA PRO A 384 34.95 82.22 144.68
C PRO A 384 35.46 81.76 142.97
N ALA A 385 35.33 80.53 142.08
CA ALA A 385 35.69 80.03 140.44
C ALA A 385 35.41 78.56 139.37
N ALA A 386 35.69 78.18 137.91
CA ALA A 386 35.47 76.83 136.82
C ALA A 386 35.98 76.38 135.11
N THR A 387 35.79 75.18 134.18
CA THR A 387 36.22 74.68 132.55
C THR A 387 35.88 73.23 131.48
N THR A 388 36.16 72.82 130.04
CA THR A 388 35.79 71.55 128.88
C THR A 388 36.46 70.93 127.30
N PRO A 389 36.08 69.81 126.31
CA PRO A 389 36.69 68.95 124.93
C PRO A 389 36.05 68.15 123.43
N SER A 390 36.63 67.30 122.30
CA SER A 390 36.11 66.52 120.82
C SER A 390 36.83 65.41 119.56
N PRO A 391 36.31 64.63 118.34
CA PRO A 391 36.81 63.42 117.20
C PRO A 391 36.44 62.95 115.48
N ALA A 392 36.88 61.83 114.54
CA ALA A 392 36.59 61.31 112.90
C ALA A 392 36.99 59.85 111.88
N PRO A 393 36.67 59.39 110.46
CA PRO A 393 36.77 58.00 109.44
C PRO A 393 36.93 57.65 107.66
N ALA A 394 36.96 56.38 106.81
CA ALA A 394 37.12 55.93 105.13
C ALA A 394 36.95 54.41 104.16
N ALA A 395 37.06 54.06 102.68
CA ALA A 395 36.90 52.66 101.66
C ALA A 395 37.20 52.27 99.90
N GLY A 396 37.04 51.04 99.03
CA GLY A 396 37.27 50.56 97.38
C GLY A 396 37.05 49.07 96.37
N SER A 397 37.23 48.71 94.90
CA SER A 397 37.00 47.34 93.86
C SER A 397 37.41 46.90 92.14
N GLY A 398 37.10 45.72 91.23
CA GLY A 398 37.46 45.19 89.62
C GLY A 398 37.04 43.79 88.56
N VAL A 399 37.35 43.38 87.12
CA VAL A 399 36.92 42.16 85.96
C VAL A 399 37.72 41.60 84.45
N SER A 400 37.62 40.73 83.20
CA SER A 400 36.92 39.63 82.08
C SER A 400 37.58 38.79 80.61
N ALA A 401 37.01 37.87 79.54
CA ALA A 401 37.60 36.96 78.18
C ALA A 401 36.86 36.08 76.77
N PRO A 402 37.42 35.28 75.60
CA PRO A 402 36.93 34.64 74.08
C PRO A 402 37.33 33.21 73.04
N ALA A 403 36.92 32.75 71.65
CA ALA A 403 37.19 31.40 70.60
C ALA A 403 36.88 31.02 68.86
N THR A 404 37.11 29.81 67.96
CA THR A 404 36.92 29.36 66.29
C THR A 404 37.24 27.82 65.42
N THR A 405 37.18 27.05 64.10
CA THR A 405 36.58 26.59 62.53
C THR A 405 37.03 25.28 61.39
N PRO A 406 36.49 24.74 60.07
CA PRO A 406 36.68 23.40 59.02
C PRO A 406 36.47 23.05 57.26
N ALA A 407 36.64 21.81 56.40
CA ALA A 407 36.44 21.33 54.75
C ALA A 407 36.58 19.73 53.94
N ALA A 408 36.54 18.97 52.62
CA ALA A 408 36.17 18.70 50.97
C ALA A 408 36.42 17.24 49.91
N TYR A 409 35.99 16.80 48.53
CA TYR A 409 36.25 15.47 47.46
C TYR A 409 35.79 15.07 45.75
N LEU A 410 36.07 13.92 44.81
CA LEU A 410 35.68 13.45 43.20
C LEU A 410 36.02 12.05 42.10
N ARG A 411 35.39 11.58 40.81
CA ARG A 411 35.71 10.73 39.32
C ARG A 411 35.23 9.23 38.46
N THR A 412 35.22 8.84 37.00
CA THR A 412 34.84 7.49 35.99
C THR A 412 35.28 7.00 34.33
N PRO A 413 34.88 5.82 33.45
CA PRO A 413 35.30 5.11 31.95
C PRO A 413 34.50 4.04 30.73
N THR A 414 34.93 3.42 29.44
CA THR A 414 34.39 2.25 28.32
C THR A 414 35.17 1.60 26.93
N GLY A 415 34.65 0.74 25.90
CA GLY A 415 35.32 0.08 24.60
C GLY A 415 34.54 -0.63 23.30
N ALA A 416 35.16 -1.16 22.16
CA ALA A 416 34.53 -1.47 20.75
C ALA A 416 34.96 -2.70 19.76
N GLY A 417 34.42 -2.86 18.49
CA GLY A 417 34.70 -3.97 17.47
C GLY A 417 34.26 -3.80 15.94
N GLY A 418 34.52 -4.78 14.99
CA GLY A 418 34.50 -4.58 13.48
C GLY A 418 33.81 -5.61 12.51
N LEU A 419 34.09 -5.57 11.18
CA LEU A 419 33.46 -6.40 10.09
C LEU A 419 34.25 -7.68 9.70
N MET A 420 33.59 -8.66 9.04
CA MET A 420 34.17 -9.91 8.53
C MET A 420 33.52 -10.33 7.18
N PRO A 421 34.26 -10.81 6.16
CA PRO A 421 33.69 -11.32 4.89
C PRO A 421 32.95 -12.67 5.06
N ALA A 422 32.28 -13.16 4.01
CA ALA A 422 31.67 -14.50 3.98
C ALA A 422 31.48 -15.03 2.54
N ASN A 423 32.12 -16.14 2.17
CA ASN A 423 32.00 -16.74 0.84
C ASN A 423 30.94 -17.83 0.73
N SER A 424 30.40 -18.29 1.85
CA SER A 424 29.34 -19.31 1.94
C SER A 424 28.26 -18.91 2.96
N LEU A 425 27.12 -19.61 2.90
CA LEU A 425 26.06 -19.45 3.90
C LEU A 425 26.50 -19.89 5.31
N GLU A 426 27.51 -20.77 5.40
CA GLU A 426 28.05 -21.27 6.68
C GLU A 426 29.02 -20.26 7.29
N GLU A 427 29.91 -19.66 6.50
CA GLU A 427 30.71 -18.50 6.92
C GLU A 427 29.83 -17.31 7.31
N ALA A 428 28.71 -17.08 6.61
CA ALA A 428 27.76 -16.03 6.96
C ALA A 428 27.17 -16.28 8.36
N LYS A 429 26.71 -17.51 8.64
CA LYS A 429 26.20 -17.96 9.95
C LYS A 429 27.25 -17.92 11.08
N ALA A 430 28.54 -17.94 10.76
CA ALA A 430 29.60 -17.89 11.77
C ALA A 430 29.79 -16.50 12.41
N ASP A 431 29.26 -15.42 11.82
CA ASP A 431 29.27 -14.10 12.45
C ASP A 431 28.20 -14.03 13.56
N PRO A 432 28.53 -13.70 14.83
CA PRO A 432 27.56 -13.64 15.93
C PRO A 432 26.41 -12.64 15.73
N ARG A 433 26.48 -11.78 14.71
CA ARG A 433 25.43 -10.84 14.28
C ARG A 433 24.54 -11.37 13.14
N PHE A 434 24.85 -12.52 12.53
CA PHE A 434 24.03 -13.13 11.48
C PHE A 434 22.81 -13.87 12.08
N LYS A 435 21.91 -13.10 12.69
CA LYS A 435 20.68 -13.56 13.33
C LYS A 435 19.61 -12.50 13.23
N LYS A 436 18.35 -12.88 13.42
CA LYS A 436 17.21 -11.95 13.47
C LYS A 436 17.47 -10.91 14.55
N GLY A 437 17.80 -9.69 14.13
CA GLY A 437 18.04 -8.56 15.02
C GLY A 437 16.74 -8.00 15.58
N ALA A 438 16.85 -7.21 16.64
CA ALA A 438 15.80 -6.25 17.00
C ALA A 438 15.60 -5.23 15.86
N VAL A 439 14.52 -4.46 15.94
CA VAL A 439 14.38 -3.24 15.13
C VAL A 439 15.44 -2.25 15.59
N VAL A 440 16.17 -1.66 14.63
CA VAL A 440 17.18 -0.63 14.87
C VAL A 440 16.74 0.67 14.20
N GLU A 441 16.91 1.78 14.91
CA GLU A 441 16.40 3.10 14.54
C GLU A 441 17.53 4.06 14.14
N ASP A 442 17.18 5.21 13.56
CA ASP A 442 18.07 6.33 13.23
C ASP A 442 19.36 5.99 12.43
N ALA A 443 19.28 5.08 11.46
CA ALA A 443 20.40 4.78 10.57
C ALA A 443 20.67 5.94 9.61
N ARG A 444 21.75 6.70 9.83
CA ARG A 444 22.17 7.79 8.94
C ARG A 444 23.21 7.27 7.95
N VAL A 445 22.91 7.40 6.65
CA VAL A 445 23.66 6.75 5.57
C VAL A 445 23.96 7.74 4.44
N LYS A 446 25.22 7.76 4.00
CA LYS A 446 25.68 8.46 2.79
C LYS A 446 25.59 7.48 1.63
N VAL A 447 24.68 7.75 0.69
CA VAL A 447 24.42 6.89 -0.48
C VAL A 447 25.64 6.90 -1.40
N VAL A 448 26.18 5.71 -1.68
CA VAL A 448 27.23 5.50 -2.69
C VAL A 448 26.57 5.15 -4.03
N SER A 449 25.64 4.20 -4.03
CA SER A 449 24.95 3.76 -5.26
C SER A 449 23.56 3.17 -4.96
N VAL A 450 22.69 3.15 -5.97
CA VAL A 450 21.39 2.46 -5.94
C VAL A 450 21.34 1.47 -7.09
N SER A 451 20.84 0.26 -6.81
CA SER A 451 20.83 -0.85 -7.76
C SER A 451 19.53 -1.66 -7.66
N GLY A 452 19.17 -2.37 -8.73
CA GLY A 452 17.99 -3.26 -8.76
C GLY A 452 18.22 -4.64 -8.12
N GLY A 453 19.43 -4.93 -7.65
CA GLY A 453 19.77 -6.24 -7.08
C GLY A 453 21.14 -6.24 -6.42
N TYR A 454 21.24 -6.89 -5.26
CA TYR A 454 22.48 -7.13 -4.52
C TYR A 454 22.54 -8.61 -4.09
N PRO A 455 23.65 -9.35 -4.30
CA PRO A 455 23.77 -10.75 -3.89
C PRO A 455 24.23 -10.86 -2.43
N TYR A 456 23.42 -11.52 -1.58
CA TYR A 456 23.74 -11.71 -0.16
C TYR A 456 23.12 -12.99 0.41
N TYR A 457 23.70 -13.49 1.50
CA TYR A 457 23.15 -14.60 2.28
C TYR A 457 22.04 -14.08 3.20
N GLY A 458 20.81 -14.55 3.00
CA GLY A 458 19.66 -14.14 3.81
C GLY A 458 19.63 -14.83 5.18
N ILE A 459 19.24 -14.07 6.21
CA ILE A 459 18.85 -14.60 7.51
C ILE A 459 17.40 -15.13 7.39
N PRO A 460 17.08 -16.37 7.81
CA PRO A 460 15.71 -16.88 7.79
C PRO A 460 14.81 -16.10 8.77
N ASP A 461 13.51 -16.09 8.51
CA ASP A 461 12.46 -15.49 9.35
C ASP A 461 12.71 -14.02 9.75
N ASN A 462 13.42 -13.26 8.90
CA ASN A 462 13.83 -11.88 9.15
C ASN A 462 12.71 -10.81 9.04
N ASP A 463 11.45 -11.22 8.81
CA ASP A 463 10.26 -10.38 8.59
C ASP A 463 10.33 -9.42 7.37
N CYS A 464 11.29 -9.58 6.47
CA CYS A 464 11.53 -8.67 5.35
C CYS A 464 10.75 -9.08 4.07
N THR A 465 9.95 -8.19 3.47
CA THR A 465 9.26 -8.47 2.18
C THR A 465 10.16 -8.16 0.98
N PRO A 466 10.03 -8.83 -0.19
CA PRO A 466 10.99 -8.74 -1.29
C PRO A 466 11.05 -7.34 -1.92
N GLY A 467 12.00 -6.52 -1.44
CA GLY A 467 12.23 -5.16 -1.91
C GLY A 467 12.85 -5.10 -3.31
N ARG A 468 12.52 -4.03 -4.04
CA ARG A 468 12.90 -3.85 -5.46
C ARG A 468 14.23 -3.10 -5.65
N PHE A 469 14.70 -2.41 -4.62
CA PHE A 469 15.89 -1.56 -4.71
C PHE A 469 16.85 -1.82 -3.55
N TYR A 470 18.14 -1.77 -3.87
CA TYR A 470 19.26 -1.94 -2.95
C TYR A 470 20.13 -0.68 -2.97
N VAL A 471 20.14 0.04 -1.87
CA VAL A 471 20.94 1.25 -1.65
C VAL A 471 22.22 0.85 -0.92
N THR A 472 23.36 0.99 -1.58
CA THR A 472 24.69 0.80 -0.97
C THR A 472 25.16 2.14 -0.42
N GLY A 473 25.67 2.17 0.82
CA GLY A 473 26.12 3.41 1.43
C GLY A 473 27.02 3.25 2.65
N GLU A 474 27.61 4.35 3.06
CA GLU A 474 28.49 4.44 4.23
C GLU A 474 27.72 5.00 5.43
N LEU A 475 27.92 4.44 6.61
CA LEU A 475 27.32 4.95 7.85
C LEU A 475 27.90 6.32 8.23
N ILE A 476 27.02 7.31 8.41
CA ILE A 476 27.39 8.68 8.86
C ILE A 476 27.57 8.71 10.39
N SER A 477 26.81 7.87 11.12
CA SER A 477 26.88 7.70 12.57
C SER A 477 27.03 6.22 12.92
N PRO A 478 27.58 5.87 14.11
CA PRO A 478 27.61 4.48 14.56
C PRO A 478 26.20 3.87 14.60
N PHE A 479 26.07 2.62 14.18
CA PHE A 479 24.78 1.94 14.03
C PHE A 479 24.96 0.43 14.21
N ASP A 480 24.07 -0.21 14.99
CA ASP A 480 23.97 -1.66 15.15
C ASP A 480 25.33 -2.38 15.46
N GLY A 481 26.12 -1.73 16.32
CA GLY A 481 27.44 -2.19 16.76
C GLY A 481 28.61 -1.88 15.81
N MET A 482 28.37 -1.14 14.72
CA MET A 482 29.39 -0.74 13.74
C MET A 482 29.71 0.76 13.85
N PRO A 483 30.98 1.19 13.67
CA PRO A 483 31.34 2.61 13.69
C PRO A 483 30.88 3.35 12.43
N ALA A 484 30.89 4.69 12.49
CA ALA A 484 30.76 5.52 11.29
C ALA A 484 31.88 5.20 10.27
N GLY A 485 31.59 5.40 8.99
CA GLY A 485 32.43 4.98 7.86
C GLY A 485 32.24 3.51 7.43
N THR A 486 31.54 2.69 8.21
CA THR A 486 31.30 1.28 7.85
C THR A 486 30.32 1.18 6.67
N PRO A 487 30.60 0.39 5.62
CA PRO A 487 29.66 0.14 4.52
C PRO A 487 28.48 -0.72 4.98
N ILE A 488 27.28 -0.41 4.48
CA ILE A 488 26.05 -1.19 4.62
C ILE A 488 25.24 -1.20 3.31
N VAL A 489 24.32 -2.15 3.17
CA VAL A 489 23.32 -2.17 2.09
C VAL A 489 21.91 -2.17 2.69
N LEU A 490 21.02 -1.35 2.14
CA LEU A 490 19.61 -1.28 2.51
C LEU A 490 18.73 -1.83 1.38
N ARG A 491 18.00 -2.91 1.65
CA ARG A 491 16.90 -3.43 0.81
C ARG A 491 15.62 -2.69 1.17
N ILE A 492 15.16 -1.83 0.26
CA ILE A 492 14.05 -0.91 0.53
C ILE A 492 12.80 -1.36 -0.24
N GLU A 493 11.66 -1.30 0.44
CA GLU A 493 10.36 -1.78 -0.07
C GLU A 493 9.63 -0.70 -0.90
N ASP A 494 9.88 0.58 -0.60
CA ASP A 494 9.18 1.72 -1.19
C ASP A 494 9.65 2.08 -2.61
N THR A 495 8.71 2.47 -3.47
CA THR A 495 8.95 3.02 -4.80
C THR A 495 9.20 4.52 -4.80
N GLU A 496 8.80 5.26 -3.76
CA GLU A 496 9.03 6.70 -3.61
C GLU A 496 10.32 7.01 -2.83
N LEU A 497 11.40 6.30 -3.20
CA LEU A 497 12.78 6.64 -2.86
C LEU A 497 13.13 8.02 -3.44
N GLY A 498 12.89 9.09 -2.67
CA GLY A 498 12.99 10.50 -3.10
C GLY A 498 14.40 10.95 -3.51
N PRO A 499 15.16 11.69 -2.67
CA PRO A 499 16.49 12.19 -3.04
C PRO A 499 17.60 11.11 -2.98
N ALA A 500 17.27 9.84 -3.22
CA ALA A 500 18.19 8.69 -3.11
C ALA A 500 19.13 8.56 -4.33
N ARG A 501 19.91 9.62 -4.59
CA ARG A 501 20.99 9.65 -5.60
C ARG A 501 22.34 9.40 -4.93
N ALA A 502 23.34 8.97 -5.70
CA ALA A 502 24.72 8.92 -5.22
C ALA A 502 25.15 10.28 -4.64
N GLY A 503 25.81 10.26 -3.48
CA GLY A 503 26.19 11.45 -2.71
C GLY A 503 25.12 12.00 -1.75
N ALA A 504 23.88 11.51 -1.79
CA ALA A 504 22.83 11.92 -0.85
C ALA A 504 23.11 11.44 0.59
N SER A 505 22.64 12.18 1.58
CA SER A 505 22.67 11.78 3.00
C SER A 505 21.24 11.58 3.50
N LEU A 506 20.93 10.35 3.93
CA LEU A 506 19.57 9.91 4.25
C LEU A 506 19.52 9.31 5.67
N ALA A 507 18.39 9.49 6.35
CA ALA A 507 18.07 8.81 7.60
C ALA A 507 16.99 7.75 7.35
N PHE A 508 17.17 6.58 7.96
CA PHE A 508 16.27 5.42 7.84
C PHE A 508 15.93 4.86 9.21
N ASN A 509 14.64 4.74 9.49
CA ASN A 509 14.12 4.24 10.77
C ASN A 509 13.39 2.91 10.58
N GLY A 510 13.40 2.06 11.62
CA GLY A 510 12.72 0.77 11.57
C GLY A 510 13.46 -0.32 10.78
N LEU A 511 14.80 -0.28 10.73
CA LEU A 511 15.61 -1.27 9.99
C LEU A 511 15.75 -2.59 10.77
N ARG A 512 15.93 -3.69 10.04
CA ARG A 512 16.19 -5.05 10.57
C ARG A 512 17.32 -5.71 9.78
N ARG A 513 18.14 -6.54 10.42
CA ARG A 513 19.17 -7.34 9.73
C ARG A 513 18.49 -8.35 8.79
N ALA A 514 18.64 -8.16 7.48
CA ALA A 514 18.11 -9.04 6.45
C ALA A 514 19.11 -10.14 6.04
N GLY A 515 20.41 -9.85 6.10
CA GLY A 515 21.45 -10.78 5.70
C GLY A 515 22.85 -10.16 5.64
N LYS A 516 23.75 -10.78 4.88
CA LYS A 516 25.17 -10.39 4.78
C LYS A 516 25.72 -10.66 3.37
N GLY A 517 26.32 -9.66 2.75
CA GLY A 517 26.96 -9.73 1.43
C GLY A 517 28.24 -10.56 1.46
N ARG A 518 28.74 -10.93 0.26
CA ARG A 518 29.95 -11.75 0.13
C ARG A 518 31.22 -11.04 0.62
N ASP A 519 31.23 -9.73 0.44
CA ASP A 519 32.19 -8.76 0.97
C ASP A 519 32.15 -8.63 2.51
N GLY A 520 31.13 -9.18 3.17
CA GLY A 520 30.91 -9.06 4.61
C GLY A 520 29.99 -7.92 5.02
N THR A 521 29.54 -7.10 4.07
CA THR A 521 28.66 -5.95 4.32
C THR A 521 27.30 -6.43 4.81
N PHE A 522 26.81 -5.86 5.91
CA PHE A 522 25.48 -6.21 6.42
C PHE A 522 24.38 -5.62 5.53
N VAL A 523 23.41 -6.47 5.20
CA VAL A 523 22.21 -6.11 4.45
C VAL A 523 21.06 -5.94 5.43
N TYR A 524 20.42 -4.78 5.40
CA TYR A 524 19.24 -4.46 6.19
C TYR A 524 17.99 -4.39 5.32
N CYS A 525 16.82 -4.60 5.92
CA CYS A 525 15.54 -4.30 5.30
C CYS A 525 14.74 -3.33 6.18
N GLY A 526 13.76 -2.65 5.59
CA GLY A 526 12.79 -1.89 6.37
C GLY A 526 11.76 -1.16 5.50
N LYS A 527 10.69 -0.72 6.17
CA LYS A 527 9.67 0.18 5.64
C LYS A 527 10.02 1.66 5.85
N GLY A 528 11.28 1.94 6.22
CA GLY A 528 11.75 3.26 6.58
C GLY A 528 11.74 4.19 5.37
N THR A 529 10.87 5.20 5.41
CA THR A 529 10.88 6.30 4.45
C THR A 529 12.20 7.07 4.56
N ALA A 530 12.83 7.36 3.42
CA ALA A 530 14.15 7.96 3.38
C ALA A 530 14.11 9.49 3.59
N PHE A 531 14.43 9.96 4.79
CA PHE A 531 14.43 11.40 5.09
C PHE A 531 15.78 12.04 4.73
N PRO A 532 15.83 13.18 4.01
CA PRO A 532 17.08 13.89 3.76
C PRO A 532 17.65 14.42 5.09
N VAL A 533 18.89 14.04 5.40
CA VAL A 533 19.59 14.54 6.59
C VAL A 533 19.87 16.04 6.37
N ARG A 534 19.25 16.90 7.17
CA ARG A 534 19.67 18.30 7.27
C ARG A 534 21.12 18.33 7.75
N ARG A 535 21.97 19.01 6.98
CA ARG A 535 23.38 19.27 7.35
C ARG A 535 23.46 20.17 8.56
#